data_AF-A0A1F3K2U2-F1
#
_entry.id   AF-A0A1F3K2U2-F1
#
_cell.length_a   1.000
_cell.length_b   1.000
_cell.length_c   1.000
_cell.angle_alpha   90.00
_cell.angle_beta   90.00
_cell.angle_gamma   90.00
#
_symmetry.space_group_name_H-M   'P 1'
#
loop_
_entity.id
_entity.type
_entity.pdbx_description
1 polymer ?
#
loop_
_entity_poly.entity_id
_entity_poly.type
_entity_poly.pdbx_seq_one_letter_code
_entity_poly.pdbx_strand_id
1 'polypeptide(L)'
;MIKIKPESLIIALGMLLFSTVNIMAQDEGNPLSENSQVCARCHGNKYYTFHNEVTGTEVRKRMNPYLLIDTVKYTQATHSFFSCDDCHSPDYAVYPHASNLKLDPKPSCIDCHGGDESFAKYQFDDIDVEVQNSVHKIAHGEQFKCEMCHDLHSYRLVARNENSKIKDIVVQDNQMCLSCHNNLTKYQILTDNQKPEILATHDWLPNQELHFLNVRCIECHTPITDTLMVSHKILPKEQAVHLCSDCHSTNSILRSKLYKYTVMESRTDQGYYNSVILNEAYVIGANRNKYLNILSLAIFGLTLLGISIHTITRIINKK
;
A
#
# COMPACT_ATOMS: atom_id res chain seq x y z
N MET A 1 22.02 53.32 46.13
CA MET A 1 20.64 52.93 46.50
C MET A 1 19.79 52.86 45.23
N ILE A 2 19.62 51.67 44.67
CA ILE A 2 18.61 51.39 43.64
C ILE A 2 17.77 50.24 44.21
N LYS A 3 16.51 50.53 44.56
CA LYS A 3 15.53 49.56 45.07
C LYS A 3 15.01 48.73 43.91
N ILE A 4 15.40 47.46 43.84
CA ILE A 4 14.84 46.48 42.92
C ILE A 4 13.54 45.94 43.54
N LYS A 5 12.43 46.02 42.81
CA LYS A 5 11.11 45.52 43.23
C LYS A 5 11.08 43.98 43.21
N PRO A 6 10.31 43.31 44.10
CA PRO A 6 10.37 41.85 44.29
C PRO A 6 9.67 41.03 43.20
N GLU A 7 9.05 41.66 42.20
CA GLU A 7 8.25 40.95 41.19
C GLU A 7 9.09 40.40 40.01
N SER A 8 10.39 40.71 39.98
CA SER A 8 11.29 40.29 38.89
C SER A 8 11.93 38.91 39.12
N LEU A 9 11.69 38.26 40.26
CA LEU A 9 12.34 37.01 40.65
C LEU A 9 11.54 35.74 40.28
N ILE A 10 10.41 35.88 39.58
CA ILE A 10 9.58 34.72 39.17
C ILE A 10 9.73 34.42 37.66
N ILE A 11 10.31 35.33 36.87
CA ILE A 11 10.47 35.12 35.42
C ILE A 11 11.79 34.41 35.07
N ALA A 12 12.72 34.29 36.01
CA ALA A 12 14.02 33.63 35.79
C ALA A 12 14.07 32.15 36.22
N LEU A 13 12.94 31.56 36.62
CA LEU A 13 12.83 30.13 36.96
C LEU A 13 11.80 29.39 36.09
N GLY A 14 11.50 29.94 34.91
CA GLY A 14 10.51 29.41 33.95
C GLY A 14 11.07 29.04 32.58
N MET A 15 12.39 28.89 32.43
CA MET A 15 13.04 28.54 31.15
C MET A 15 14.05 27.39 31.28
N LEU A 16 13.71 26.34 32.03
CA LEU A 16 14.48 25.09 32.05
C LEU A 16 13.57 23.85 32.10
N LEU A 17 12.40 23.94 31.46
CA LEU A 17 11.71 22.76 30.95
C LEU A 17 12.13 22.63 29.48
N PHE A 18 13.34 22.11 29.27
CA PHE A 18 13.66 21.46 28.00
C PHE A 18 12.64 20.34 27.85
N SER A 19 11.58 20.61 27.10
CA SER A 19 10.76 19.58 26.50
C SER A 19 11.73 18.71 25.72
N THR A 20 12.07 17.55 26.26
CA THR A 20 12.57 16.43 25.45
C THR A 20 11.41 16.08 24.54
N VAL A 21 11.29 16.83 23.44
CA VAL A 21 10.64 16.35 22.26
C VAL A 21 11.44 15.13 21.90
N ASN A 22 10.96 13.95 22.30
CA ASN A 22 11.33 12.72 21.68
C ASN A 22 10.92 12.91 20.22
N ILE A 23 11.85 13.45 19.43
CA ILE A 23 11.87 13.22 17.99
C ILE A 23 11.94 11.70 17.94
N MET A 24 10.78 11.06 17.76
CA MET A 24 10.75 9.68 17.33
C MET A 24 11.67 9.67 16.12
N ALA A 25 12.82 8.99 16.24
CA ALA A 25 13.72 8.80 15.13
C ALA A 25 12.83 8.36 13.97
N GLN A 26 12.79 9.16 12.90
CA GLN A 26 12.34 8.63 11.63
C GLN A 26 13.18 7.38 11.41
N ASP A 27 12.52 6.27 11.10
CA ASP A 27 13.16 5.02 10.71
C ASP A 27 14.27 5.34 9.70
N GLU A 28 15.50 5.48 10.20
CA GLU A 28 16.64 5.90 9.38
C GLU A 28 16.93 4.68 8.52
N GLY A 29 16.56 4.76 7.25
CA GLY A 29 16.79 3.70 6.28
C GLY A 29 18.25 3.25 6.29
N ASN A 30 18.51 2.04 5.80
CA ASN A 30 19.85 1.49 5.79
C ASN A 30 20.79 2.40 4.99
N PRO A 31 21.98 2.76 5.52
CA PRO A 31 22.94 3.55 4.76
C PRO A 31 23.33 2.78 3.49
N LEU A 32 23.58 3.52 2.40
CA LEU A 32 24.09 2.93 1.17
C LEU A 32 25.41 2.20 1.43
N SER A 33 25.53 0.96 0.96
CA SER A 33 26.79 0.22 0.97
C SER A 33 27.88 0.97 0.18
N GLU A 34 29.14 0.69 0.49
CA GLU A 34 30.28 1.34 -0.21
C GLU A 34 30.22 1.12 -1.73
N ASN A 35 29.84 -0.08 -2.17
CA ASN A 35 29.67 -0.40 -3.60
C ASN A 35 28.51 0.41 -4.22
N SER A 36 27.35 0.44 -3.56
CA SER A 36 26.20 1.21 -4.03
C SER A 36 26.46 2.72 -4.10
N GLN A 37 27.31 3.25 -3.21
CA GLN A 37 27.73 4.65 -3.26
C GLN A 37 28.49 4.99 -4.56
N VAL A 38 29.31 4.07 -5.09
CA VAL A 38 30.00 4.27 -6.36
C VAL A 38 29.00 4.43 -7.50
N CYS A 39 28.00 3.55 -7.58
CA CYS A 39 26.93 3.63 -8.57
C CYS A 39 26.11 4.93 -8.41
N ALA A 40 25.76 5.28 -7.16
CA ALA A 40 24.95 6.44 -6.82
C ALA A 40 25.62 7.78 -7.15
N ARG A 41 26.96 7.85 -7.29
CA ARG A 41 27.65 9.08 -7.76
C ARG A 41 27.07 9.57 -9.09
N CYS A 42 26.74 8.65 -9.98
CA CYS A 42 26.10 8.96 -11.26
C CYS A 42 24.58 8.72 -11.21
N HIS A 43 24.15 7.55 -10.75
CA HIS A 43 22.74 7.14 -10.80
C HIS A 43 21.85 7.82 -9.76
N GLY A 44 22.41 8.39 -8.70
CA GLY A 44 21.67 9.19 -7.71
C GLY A 44 21.45 10.65 -8.12
N ASN A 45 22.00 11.08 -9.26
CA ASN A 45 22.03 12.49 -9.67
C ASN A 45 21.40 12.71 -11.05
N LYS A 46 20.75 13.86 -11.25
CA LYS A 46 20.16 14.24 -12.55
C LYS A 46 21.20 14.52 -13.64
N TYR A 47 22.48 14.59 -13.28
CA TYR A 47 23.61 14.77 -14.17
C TYR A 47 24.79 13.93 -13.67
N TYR A 48 25.72 13.66 -14.58
CA TYR A 48 27.00 13.07 -14.26
C TYR A 48 28.11 13.77 -15.05
N THR A 49 29.33 13.67 -14.55
CA THR A 49 30.54 14.23 -15.17
C THR A 49 31.54 13.11 -15.37
N PHE A 50 32.27 13.15 -16.48
CA PHE A 50 33.35 12.21 -16.77
C PHE A 50 34.42 12.84 -17.65
N HIS A 51 35.64 12.32 -17.55
CA HIS A 51 36.74 12.67 -18.45
C HIS A 51 36.58 11.95 -19.78
N ASN A 52 36.54 12.69 -20.89
CA ASN A 52 36.49 12.09 -22.22
C ASN A 52 37.91 11.97 -22.79
N GLU A 53 38.49 10.77 -22.70
CA GLU A 53 39.85 10.45 -23.17
C GLU A 53 40.07 10.77 -24.66
N VAL A 54 39.04 10.70 -25.49
CA VAL A 54 39.15 10.99 -26.94
C VAL A 54 39.36 12.48 -27.19
N THR A 55 38.77 13.35 -26.36
CA THR A 55 38.85 14.81 -26.52
C THR A 55 39.76 15.50 -25.50
N GLY A 56 40.17 14.79 -24.45
CA GLY A 56 40.93 15.35 -23.32
C GLY A 56 40.15 16.36 -22.48
N THR A 57 38.81 16.34 -22.50
CA THR A 57 37.97 17.34 -21.81
C THR A 57 37.05 16.70 -20.78
N GLU A 58 36.73 17.46 -19.72
CA GLU A 58 35.66 17.12 -18.79
C GLU A 58 34.30 17.37 -19.44
N VAL A 59 33.46 16.34 -19.46
CA VAL A 59 32.13 16.40 -20.08
C VAL A 59 31.07 16.20 -19.01
N ARG A 60 30.08 17.09 -18.99
CA ARG A 60 28.88 16.98 -18.14
C ARG A 60 27.66 16.64 -18.98
N LYS A 61 26.94 15.59 -18.61
CA LYS A 61 25.72 15.13 -19.31
C LYS A 61 24.55 14.95 -18.35
N ARG A 62 23.34 15.03 -18.89
CA ARG A 62 22.11 14.69 -18.17
C ARG A 62 22.01 13.18 -18.01
N MET A 63 21.65 12.71 -16.81
CA MET A 63 21.34 11.31 -16.58
C MET A 63 20.03 10.94 -17.26
N ASN A 64 19.97 9.76 -17.88
CA ASN A 64 18.71 9.24 -18.40
C ASN A 64 17.71 9.12 -17.22
N PRO A 65 16.53 9.76 -17.27
CA PRO A 65 15.54 9.68 -16.19
C PRO A 65 15.14 8.24 -15.81
N TYR A 66 15.24 7.30 -16.74
CA TYR A 66 14.94 5.87 -16.50
C TYR A 66 16.07 5.10 -15.81
N LEU A 67 17.25 5.71 -15.67
CA LEU A 67 18.40 5.16 -14.95
C LEU A 67 18.69 5.93 -13.65
N LEU A 68 17.84 6.89 -13.29
CA LEU A 68 17.96 7.66 -12.07
C LEU A 68 17.36 6.88 -10.90
N ILE A 69 18.14 6.70 -9.83
CA ILE A 69 17.72 6.06 -8.59
C ILE A 69 17.53 7.12 -7.52
N ASP A 70 16.36 7.13 -6.89
CA ASP A 70 16.10 7.93 -5.69
C ASP A 70 16.74 7.21 -4.49
N THR A 71 17.93 7.67 -4.10
CA THR A 71 18.72 7.02 -3.05
C THR A 71 18.05 7.07 -1.69
N VAL A 72 17.21 8.08 -1.42
CA VAL A 72 16.43 8.16 -0.19
C VAL A 72 15.39 7.04 -0.16
N LYS A 73 14.62 6.88 -1.24
CA LYS A 73 13.66 5.77 -1.34
C LYS A 73 14.34 4.42 -1.31
N TYR A 74 15.51 4.30 -1.93
CA TYR A 74 16.26 3.05 -1.93
C TYR A 74 16.69 2.64 -0.53
N THR A 75 17.21 3.55 0.28
CA THR A 75 17.62 3.25 1.68
C THR A 75 16.45 2.76 2.55
N GLN A 76 15.21 3.10 2.15
CA GLN A 76 13.97 2.71 2.84
C GLN A 76 13.26 1.51 2.17
N ALA A 77 13.79 1.02 1.05
CA ALA A 77 13.21 -0.08 0.30
C ALA A 77 13.41 -1.42 1.03
N THR A 78 12.54 -2.39 0.74
CA THR A 78 12.63 -3.75 1.31
C THR A 78 13.98 -4.39 1.03
N HIS A 79 14.58 -4.13 -0.15
CA HIS A 79 15.86 -4.69 -0.59
C HIS A 79 17.07 -3.75 -0.36
N SER A 80 16.92 -2.72 0.49
CA SER A 80 17.98 -1.73 0.78
C SER A 80 19.29 -2.32 1.32
N PHE A 81 19.26 -3.56 1.80
CA PHE A 81 20.42 -4.28 2.34
C PHE A 81 21.31 -4.92 1.25
N PHE A 82 20.79 -5.08 0.02
CA PHE A 82 21.60 -5.52 -1.12
C PHE A 82 22.40 -4.35 -1.68
N SER A 83 23.57 -4.62 -2.24
CA SER A 83 24.33 -3.67 -3.05
C SER A 83 23.84 -3.69 -4.50
N CYS A 84 24.16 -2.65 -5.29
CA CYS A 84 23.75 -2.61 -6.69
C CYS A 84 24.27 -3.81 -7.50
N ASP A 85 25.48 -4.26 -7.22
CA ASP A 85 26.17 -5.39 -7.84
C ASP A 85 25.69 -6.78 -7.37
N ASP A 86 24.78 -6.84 -6.38
CA ASP A 86 24.10 -8.09 -6.02
C ASP A 86 22.99 -8.44 -7.03
N CYS A 87 22.45 -7.43 -7.73
CA CYS A 87 21.40 -7.60 -8.73
C CYS A 87 21.84 -7.22 -10.15
N HIS A 88 22.92 -6.44 -10.28
CA HIS A 88 23.51 -6.03 -11.55
C HIS A 88 24.90 -6.64 -11.70
N SER A 89 25.34 -6.85 -12.95
CA SER A 89 26.68 -7.39 -13.21
C SER A 89 27.77 -6.60 -12.47
N PRO A 90 28.72 -7.26 -11.79
CA PRO A 90 29.83 -6.58 -11.12
C PRO A 90 30.72 -5.80 -12.09
N ASP A 91 30.67 -6.12 -13.39
CA ASP A 91 31.40 -5.41 -14.45
C ASP A 91 30.92 -3.95 -14.62
N TYR A 92 29.74 -3.59 -14.07
CA TYR A 92 29.31 -2.19 -13.96
C TYR A 92 30.18 -1.37 -12.99
N ALA A 93 31.09 -1.98 -12.22
CA ALA A 93 32.08 -1.24 -11.43
C ALA A 93 33.08 -0.46 -12.30
N VAL A 94 33.23 -0.83 -13.58
CA VAL A 94 34.16 -0.18 -14.52
C VAL A 94 33.42 0.83 -15.40
N TYR A 95 33.93 2.07 -15.46
CA TYR A 95 33.41 3.14 -16.31
C TYR A 95 34.42 3.52 -17.42
N PRO A 96 33.98 3.75 -18.68
CA PRO A 96 32.61 3.64 -19.17
C PRO A 96 32.13 2.18 -19.23
N HIS A 97 30.86 1.94 -18.87
CA HIS A 97 30.29 0.60 -18.88
C HIS A 97 30.28 0.02 -20.29
N ALA A 98 30.66 -1.26 -20.41
CA ALA A 98 30.58 -1.96 -21.68
C ALA A 98 29.12 -2.09 -22.13
N SER A 99 28.84 -1.82 -23.40
CA SER A 99 27.44 -1.73 -23.89
C SER A 99 26.71 -3.08 -23.87
N ASN A 100 27.44 -4.19 -23.94
CA ASN A 100 26.90 -5.54 -23.87
C ASN A 100 26.35 -5.90 -22.49
N LEU A 101 26.76 -5.22 -21.42
CA LEU A 101 26.23 -5.47 -20.05
C LEU A 101 24.72 -5.22 -19.93
N LYS A 102 24.11 -4.55 -20.91
CA LYS A 102 22.64 -4.38 -20.99
C LYS A 102 21.90 -5.64 -21.42
N LEU A 103 22.63 -6.59 -22.02
CA LEU A 103 22.11 -7.87 -22.47
C LEU A 103 22.21 -8.94 -21.38
N ASP A 104 22.96 -8.67 -20.32
CA ASP A 104 23.12 -9.59 -19.21
C ASP A 104 21.75 -9.84 -18.55
N PRO A 105 21.40 -11.11 -18.32
CA PRO A 105 20.19 -11.44 -17.60
C PRO A 105 20.31 -10.94 -16.16
N LYS A 106 19.22 -10.37 -15.65
CA LYS A 106 19.11 -10.02 -14.22
C LYS A 106 18.47 -11.19 -13.48
N PRO A 107 18.83 -11.41 -12.20
CA PRO A 107 18.13 -12.37 -11.36
C PRO A 107 16.63 -12.09 -11.34
N SER A 108 15.83 -13.15 -11.48
CA SER A 108 14.40 -13.10 -11.25
C SER A 108 14.10 -13.09 -9.75
N CYS A 109 12.86 -12.75 -9.37
CA CYS A 109 12.44 -12.82 -7.97
C CYS A 109 12.54 -14.26 -7.43
N ILE A 110 12.20 -15.24 -8.27
CA ILE A 110 12.13 -16.66 -7.92
C ILE A 110 13.53 -17.26 -7.80
N ASP A 111 14.54 -16.67 -8.46
CA ASP A 111 15.94 -17.11 -8.33
C ASP A 111 16.46 -16.99 -6.89
N CYS A 112 15.86 -16.10 -6.08
CA CYS A 112 16.19 -15.95 -4.65
C CYS A 112 15.05 -16.36 -3.71
N HIS A 113 13.79 -16.15 -4.10
CA HIS A 113 12.64 -16.40 -3.23
C HIS A 113 11.93 -17.74 -3.46
N GLY A 114 12.20 -18.43 -4.57
CA GLY A 114 11.56 -19.70 -4.91
C GLY A 114 12.32 -20.90 -4.37
N GLY A 115 11.59 -21.94 -3.97
CA GLY A 115 12.16 -23.24 -3.62
C GLY A 115 13.09 -23.30 -2.39
N ASP A 116 13.23 -22.21 -1.64
CA ASP A 116 14.04 -22.14 -0.41
C ASP A 116 13.12 -22.08 0.83
N GLU A 117 13.30 -23.04 1.74
CA GLU A 117 12.55 -23.14 3.00
C GLU A 117 12.67 -21.88 3.88
N SER A 118 13.80 -21.17 3.78
CA SER A 118 14.04 -19.91 4.50
C SER A 118 13.05 -18.81 4.12
N PHE A 119 12.55 -18.85 2.88
CA PHE A 119 11.61 -17.88 2.32
C PHE A 119 10.19 -18.43 2.16
N ALA A 120 9.95 -19.70 2.46
CA ALA A 120 8.64 -20.36 2.31
C ALA A 120 7.49 -19.61 3.00
N LYS A 121 7.74 -18.94 4.12
CA LYS A 121 6.74 -18.11 4.83
C LYS A 121 6.18 -16.94 4.01
N TYR A 122 6.88 -16.53 2.97
CA TYR A 122 6.44 -15.46 2.05
C TYR A 122 5.69 -16.00 0.83
N GLN A 123 5.67 -17.32 0.64
CA GLN A 123 4.85 -18.01 -0.36
C GLN A 123 5.07 -17.52 -1.80
N PHE A 124 6.33 -17.26 -2.18
CA PHE A 124 6.64 -16.76 -3.53
C PHE A 124 6.28 -17.75 -4.65
N ASP A 125 6.29 -19.05 -4.39
CA ASP A 125 5.85 -20.06 -5.35
C ASP A 125 4.34 -19.94 -5.64
N ASP A 126 3.51 -19.74 -4.60
CA ASP A 126 2.07 -19.49 -4.75
C ASP A 126 1.81 -18.13 -5.45
N ILE A 127 2.60 -17.12 -5.11
CA ILE A 127 2.52 -15.78 -5.73
C ILE A 127 2.87 -15.87 -7.22
N ASP A 128 3.92 -16.61 -7.59
CA ASP A 128 4.27 -16.81 -9.00
C ASP A 128 3.10 -17.46 -9.74
N VAL A 129 2.52 -18.54 -9.20
CA VAL A 129 1.32 -19.16 -9.78
C VAL A 129 0.18 -18.15 -9.97
N GLU A 130 -0.08 -17.28 -9.01
CA GLU A 130 -1.09 -16.23 -9.15
C GLU A 130 -0.75 -15.21 -10.25
N VAL A 131 0.52 -14.78 -10.34
CA VAL A 131 1.00 -13.89 -11.40
C VAL A 131 0.89 -14.57 -12.77
N GLN A 132 1.27 -15.85 -12.89
CA GLN A 132 1.17 -16.62 -14.12
C GLN A 132 -0.28 -16.69 -14.65
N ASN A 133 -1.24 -16.71 -13.72
CA ASN A 133 -2.67 -16.75 -14.02
C ASN A 133 -3.35 -15.37 -14.06
N SER A 134 -2.58 -14.29 -13.97
CA SER A 134 -3.09 -12.92 -14.03
C SER A 134 -3.37 -12.48 -15.47
N VAL A 135 -4.31 -11.56 -15.65
CA VAL A 135 -4.64 -10.98 -16.97
C VAL A 135 -3.42 -10.33 -17.64
N HIS A 136 -2.49 -9.77 -16.86
CA HIS A 136 -1.28 -9.16 -17.39
C HIS A 136 -0.31 -10.20 -17.96
N LYS A 137 -0.03 -11.29 -17.24
CA LYS A 137 0.82 -12.36 -17.76
C LYS A 137 0.18 -13.04 -18.97
N ILE A 138 -1.13 -13.31 -18.92
CA ILE A 138 -1.86 -13.91 -20.06
C ILE A 138 -1.77 -13.01 -21.30
N ALA A 139 -1.88 -11.70 -21.14
CA ALA A 139 -1.85 -10.76 -22.27
C ALA A 139 -0.45 -10.55 -22.86
N HIS A 140 0.60 -10.57 -22.04
CA HIS A 140 1.94 -10.12 -22.44
C HIS A 140 3.02 -11.22 -22.36
N GLY A 141 2.69 -12.41 -21.86
CA GLY A 141 3.61 -13.55 -21.76
C GLY A 141 4.90 -13.21 -21.03
N GLU A 142 6.04 -13.56 -21.63
CA GLU A 142 7.38 -13.32 -21.04
C GLU A 142 7.80 -11.85 -20.96
N GLN A 143 7.06 -10.95 -21.62
CA GLN A 143 7.34 -9.52 -21.47
C GLN A 143 6.88 -8.98 -20.11
N PHE A 144 5.90 -9.63 -19.46
CA PHE A 144 5.42 -9.24 -18.15
C PHE A 144 6.22 -9.91 -17.03
N LYS A 145 6.72 -9.11 -16.10
CA LYS A 145 7.59 -9.53 -14.99
C LYS A 145 7.13 -8.91 -13.67
N CYS A 146 7.48 -9.53 -12.55
CA CYS A 146 7.02 -9.11 -11.22
C CYS A 146 7.35 -7.64 -10.89
N GLU A 147 8.53 -7.17 -11.29
CA GLU A 147 8.98 -5.78 -11.07
C GLU A 147 8.17 -4.73 -11.85
N MET A 148 7.30 -5.14 -12.77
CA MET A 148 6.44 -4.22 -13.51
C MET A 148 5.30 -3.67 -12.65
N CYS A 149 4.91 -4.37 -11.58
CA CYS A 149 3.93 -3.86 -10.62
C CYS A 149 4.60 -2.97 -9.57
N HIS A 150 5.73 -3.40 -9.02
CA HIS A 150 6.43 -2.69 -7.96
C HIS A 150 7.94 -2.57 -8.24
N ASP A 151 8.46 -1.37 -8.07
CA ASP A 151 9.84 -1.02 -8.38
C ASP A 151 10.83 -1.62 -7.36
N LEU A 152 11.80 -2.41 -7.83
CA LEU A 152 12.75 -3.12 -6.97
C LEU A 152 13.65 -2.18 -6.14
N HIS A 153 13.85 -0.94 -6.58
CA HIS A 153 14.72 0.04 -5.92
C HIS A 153 13.99 0.94 -4.93
N SER A 154 12.66 0.89 -4.86
CA SER A 154 11.87 1.81 -4.02
C SER A 154 10.66 1.16 -3.36
N TYR A 155 10.35 -0.08 -3.70
CA TYR A 155 9.26 -0.82 -3.07
C TYR A 155 9.55 -1.04 -1.59
N ARG A 156 8.57 -0.68 -0.77
CA ARG A 156 8.56 -0.90 0.68
C ARG A 156 7.32 -1.68 1.03
N LEU A 157 7.48 -2.76 1.78
CA LEU A 157 6.34 -3.51 2.28
C LEU A 157 5.64 -2.72 3.41
N VAL A 158 4.45 -2.18 3.14
CA VAL A 158 3.64 -1.41 4.11
C VAL A 158 2.55 -2.20 4.82
N ALA A 159 2.05 -3.28 4.22
CA ALA A 159 1.03 -4.13 4.83
C ALA A 159 1.69 -5.25 5.63
N ARG A 160 2.22 -4.93 6.82
CA ARG A 160 3.02 -5.86 7.64
C ARG A 160 2.28 -6.47 8.82
N ASN A 161 1.49 -5.67 9.53
CA ASN A 161 0.78 -6.04 10.77
C ASN A 161 -0.33 -5.03 11.10
N GLU A 162 -1.02 -5.19 12.23
CA GLU A 162 -2.08 -4.30 12.70
C GLU A 162 -1.70 -2.81 12.84
N ASN A 163 -0.42 -2.47 13.01
CA ASN A 163 0.04 -1.09 13.13
C ASN A 163 0.19 -0.38 11.77
N SER A 164 -0.03 -1.11 10.68
CA SER A 164 0.02 -0.57 9.32
C SER A 164 -1.16 0.37 9.11
N LYS A 165 -0.90 1.58 8.62
CA LYS A 165 -1.98 2.53 8.31
C LYS A 165 -2.65 2.14 7.00
N ILE A 166 -3.95 1.85 7.06
CA ILE A 166 -4.77 1.50 5.89
C ILE A 166 -4.59 2.49 4.74
N LYS A 167 -4.61 3.79 5.03
CA LYS A 167 -4.44 4.83 4.00
C LYS A 167 -3.10 4.75 3.29
N ASP A 168 -2.02 4.46 4.01
CA ASP A 168 -0.69 4.34 3.41
C ASP A 168 -0.62 3.10 2.51
N ILE A 169 -1.25 1.99 2.92
CA ILE A 169 -1.38 0.78 2.13
C ILE A 169 -2.18 1.07 0.84
N VAL A 170 -3.33 1.73 0.96
CA VAL A 170 -4.18 2.06 -0.19
C VAL A 170 -3.44 2.91 -1.21
N VAL A 171 -2.77 3.97 -0.75
CA VAL A 171 -2.01 4.88 -1.62
C VAL A 171 -0.86 4.14 -2.31
N GLN A 172 -0.08 3.35 -1.58
CA GLN A 172 1.08 2.68 -2.16
C GLN A 172 0.66 1.60 -3.16
N ASP A 173 -0.31 0.77 -2.81
CA ASP A 173 -0.77 -0.33 -3.68
C ASP A 173 -1.48 0.21 -4.93
N ASN A 174 -2.27 1.27 -4.81
CA ASN A 174 -2.87 1.91 -5.99
C ASN A 174 -1.82 2.54 -6.89
N GLN A 175 -0.74 3.10 -6.32
CA GLN A 175 0.33 3.70 -7.11
C GLN A 175 1.05 2.67 -8.00
N MET A 176 1.09 1.38 -7.61
CA MET A 176 1.61 0.30 -8.45
C MET A 176 0.83 0.19 -9.75
N CYS A 177 -0.51 0.14 -9.65
CA CYS A 177 -1.41 0.08 -10.81
C CYS A 177 -1.33 1.36 -11.64
N LEU A 178 -1.41 2.52 -10.97
CA LEU A 178 -1.40 3.83 -11.62
C LEU A 178 -0.07 4.16 -12.29
N SER A 179 1.03 3.49 -11.90
CA SER A 179 2.34 3.65 -12.54
C SER A 179 2.31 3.36 -14.04
N CYS A 180 1.40 2.51 -14.51
CA CYS A 180 1.13 2.27 -15.93
C CYS A 180 -0.25 2.81 -16.34
N HIS A 181 -1.30 2.53 -15.55
CA HIS A 181 -2.68 2.86 -15.93
C HIS A 181 -3.00 4.37 -15.94
N ASN A 182 -2.13 5.21 -15.36
CA ASN A 182 -2.19 6.67 -15.45
C ASN A 182 -0.95 7.28 -16.15
N ASN A 183 -0.14 6.45 -16.82
CA ASN A 183 1.09 6.88 -17.48
C ASN A 183 1.17 6.29 -18.89
N LEU A 184 0.87 7.12 -19.89
CA LEU A 184 0.84 6.68 -21.29
C LEU A 184 2.17 6.08 -21.74
N THR A 185 3.30 6.70 -21.36
CA THR A 185 4.63 6.24 -21.76
C THR A 185 4.94 4.85 -21.22
N LYS A 186 4.63 4.58 -19.95
CA LYS A 186 4.82 3.24 -19.38
C LYS A 186 3.84 2.22 -19.94
N TYR A 187 2.56 2.61 -20.11
CA TYR A 187 1.53 1.75 -20.68
C TYR A 187 1.91 1.22 -22.07
N GLN A 188 2.41 2.10 -22.93
CA GLN A 188 2.75 1.77 -24.31
C GLN A 188 4.05 0.97 -24.48
N ILE A 189 4.77 0.65 -23.39
CA ILE A 189 5.89 -0.30 -23.44
C ILE A 189 5.39 -1.72 -23.73
N LEU A 190 4.18 -2.05 -23.27
CA LEU A 190 3.62 -3.41 -23.32
C LEU A 190 2.51 -3.60 -24.36
N THR A 191 1.91 -2.51 -24.85
CA THR A 191 0.76 -2.60 -25.75
C THR A 191 0.57 -1.34 -26.59
N ASP A 192 0.11 -1.52 -27.83
CA ASP A 192 -0.32 -0.43 -28.71
C ASP A 192 -1.78 0.01 -28.46
N ASN A 193 -2.47 -0.64 -27.53
CA ASN A 193 -3.85 -0.31 -27.18
C ASN A 193 -3.95 1.10 -26.58
N GLN A 194 -5.12 1.72 -26.72
CA GLN A 194 -5.40 2.98 -26.06
C GLN A 194 -5.42 2.79 -24.54
N LYS A 195 -4.63 3.59 -23.82
CA LYS A 195 -4.64 3.61 -22.36
C LYS A 195 -6.06 3.94 -21.87
N PRO A 196 -6.63 3.16 -20.93
CA PRO A 196 -7.92 3.48 -20.36
C PRO A 196 -7.87 4.81 -19.60
N GLU A 197 -8.99 5.53 -19.63
CA GLU A 197 -9.21 6.70 -18.77
C GLU A 197 -9.92 6.25 -17.50
N ILE A 198 -9.16 6.22 -16.40
CA ILE A 198 -9.58 5.55 -15.15
C ILE A 198 -10.90 6.09 -14.61
N LEU A 199 -11.11 7.41 -14.64
CA LEU A 199 -12.36 7.99 -14.15
C LEU A 199 -13.55 7.62 -15.06
N ALA A 200 -13.34 7.53 -16.36
CA ALA A 200 -14.40 7.15 -17.30
C ALA A 200 -14.75 5.66 -17.19
N THR A 201 -13.78 4.78 -16.98
CA THR A 201 -14.03 3.34 -16.84
C THR A 201 -14.63 2.95 -15.49
N HIS A 202 -14.71 3.88 -14.54
CA HIS A 202 -15.22 3.67 -13.19
C HIS A 202 -16.39 4.60 -12.85
N ASP A 203 -17.07 5.18 -13.84
CA ASP A 203 -18.15 6.17 -13.66
C ASP A 203 -19.33 5.69 -12.79
N TRP A 204 -19.50 4.38 -12.71
CA TRP A 204 -20.46 3.70 -11.85
C TRP A 204 -20.15 3.82 -10.34
N LEU A 205 -18.92 4.14 -9.96
CA LEU A 205 -18.53 4.32 -8.55
C LEU A 205 -18.99 5.69 -8.03
N PRO A 206 -19.77 5.75 -6.93
CA PRO A 206 -20.12 7.02 -6.30
C PRO A 206 -18.90 7.64 -5.63
N ASN A 207 -18.71 8.96 -5.79
CA ASN A 207 -17.59 9.72 -5.22
C ASN A 207 -16.24 9.02 -5.42
N GLN A 208 -15.86 8.85 -6.69
CA GLN A 208 -14.68 8.09 -7.13
C GLN A 208 -13.40 8.51 -6.41
N GLU A 209 -13.18 9.80 -6.21
CA GLU A 209 -12.00 10.33 -5.50
C GLU A 209 -11.91 9.76 -4.09
N LEU A 210 -12.99 9.87 -3.30
CA LEU A 210 -13.01 9.34 -1.95
C LEU A 210 -12.88 7.81 -1.95
N HIS A 211 -13.46 7.12 -2.94
CA HIS A 211 -13.35 5.67 -3.06
C HIS A 211 -11.89 5.25 -3.28
N PHE A 212 -11.21 5.83 -4.26
CA PHE A 212 -9.80 5.50 -4.57
C PHE A 212 -8.81 5.91 -3.46
N LEU A 213 -9.19 6.84 -2.59
CA LEU A 213 -8.40 7.19 -1.39
C LEU A 213 -8.51 6.17 -0.25
N ASN A 214 -9.54 5.30 -0.26
CA ASN A 214 -9.81 4.37 0.84
C ASN A 214 -9.90 2.89 0.42
N VAL A 215 -9.93 2.60 -0.88
CA VAL A 215 -10.06 1.24 -1.42
C VAL A 215 -8.97 1.01 -2.47
N ARG A 216 -8.32 -0.16 -2.39
CA ARG A 216 -7.30 -0.55 -3.37
C ARG A 216 -7.95 -1.01 -4.67
N CYS A 217 -7.29 -0.78 -5.80
CA CYS A 217 -7.66 -1.37 -7.09
C CYS A 217 -7.80 -2.89 -6.99
N ILE A 218 -6.87 -3.54 -6.28
CA ILE A 218 -6.88 -4.98 -6.09
C ILE A 218 -8.07 -5.49 -5.27
N GLU A 219 -8.80 -4.65 -4.52
CA GLU A 219 -10.01 -5.11 -3.82
C GLU A 219 -11.08 -5.61 -4.80
N CYS A 220 -11.24 -4.90 -5.92
CA CYS A 220 -12.17 -5.26 -6.99
C CYS A 220 -11.56 -6.16 -8.05
N HIS A 221 -10.24 -6.07 -8.27
CA HIS A 221 -9.56 -6.71 -9.41
C HIS A 221 -8.82 -8.01 -9.08
N THR A 222 -8.96 -8.56 -7.87
CA THR A 222 -8.37 -9.87 -7.52
C THR A 222 -9.37 -10.75 -6.78
N PRO A 223 -9.25 -12.08 -6.84
CA PRO A 223 -10.12 -12.96 -6.05
C PRO A 223 -9.83 -12.81 -4.55
N ILE A 224 -10.73 -13.35 -3.72
CA ILE A 224 -10.41 -13.64 -2.31
C ILE A 224 -9.51 -14.87 -2.29
N THR A 225 -8.46 -14.82 -1.49
CA THR A 225 -7.54 -15.94 -1.26
C THR A 225 -7.39 -16.18 0.24
N ASP A 226 -7.46 -17.45 0.63
CA ASP A 226 -7.31 -17.86 2.02
C ASP A 226 -5.83 -18.05 2.38
N THR A 227 -5.02 -18.50 1.41
CA THR A 227 -3.62 -18.89 1.62
C THR A 227 -2.66 -17.72 1.63
N LEU A 228 -2.93 -16.67 0.85
CA LEU A 228 -2.04 -15.51 0.71
C LEU A 228 -2.56 -14.29 1.44
N MET A 229 -1.66 -13.42 1.91
CA MET A 229 -2.04 -12.15 2.52
C MET A 229 -2.59 -11.15 1.49
N VAL A 230 -2.03 -11.15 0.29
CA VAL A 230 -2.42 -10.30 -0.82
C VAL A 230 -2.41 -11.15 -2.09
N SER A 231 -3.53 -11.17 -2.82
CA SER A 231 -3.59 -11.87 -4.10
C SER A 231 -2.90 -11.07 -5.20
N HIS A 232 -2.08 -11.75 -5.99
CA HIS A 232 -1.40 -11.26 -7.19
C HIS A 232 -2.11 -11.69 -8.48
N LYS A 233 -3.21 -12.45 -8.38
CA LYS A 233 -4.01 -12.87 -9.53
C LYS A 233 -4.94 -11.74 -9.97
N ILE A 234 -4.41 -10.82 -10.78
CA ILE A 234 -5.21 -9.74 -11.36
C ILE A 234 -6.19 -10.32 -12.38
N LEU A 235 -7.49 -10.09 -12.16
CA LEU A 235 -8.58 -10.54 -13.00
C LEU A 235 -8.92 -9.49 -14.09
N PRO A 236 -9.47 -9.93 -15.24
CA PRO A 236 -9.95 -9.00 -16.25
C PRO A 236 -11.11 -8.14 -15.74
N LYS A 237 -11.33 -6.99 -16.36
CA LYS A 237 -12.33 -5.99 -15.92
C LYS A 237 -13.75 -6.55 -15.83
N GLU A 238 -14.08 -7.53 -16.69
CA GLU A 238 -15.38 -8.19 -16.73
C GLU A 238 -15.67 -9.01 -15.47
N GLN A 239 -14.63 -9.39 -14.72
CA GLN A 239 -14.72 -10.14 -13.46
C GLN A 239 -14.50 -9.24 -12.24
N ALA A 240 -14.34 -7.94 -12.43
CA ALA A 240 -14.16 -7.02 -11.31
C ALA A 240 -15.46 -6.92 -10.48
N VAL A 241 -15.32 -6.66 -9.19
CA VAL A 241 -16.46 -6.45 -8.29
C VAL A 241 -17.14 -5.12 -8.62
N HIS A 242 -18.44 -5.16 -8.92
CA HIS A 242 -19.26 -3.98 -9.20
C HIS A 242 -20.41 -3.77 -8.19
N LEU A 243 -20.77 -4.81 -7.42
CA LEU A 243 -21.87 -4.72 -6.45
C LEU A 243 -21.38 -4.12 -5.13
N CYS A 244 -21.92 -2.96 -4.78
CA CYS A 244 -21.55 -2.23 -3.56
C CYS A 244 -21.74 -3.07 -2.28
N SER A 245 -22.77 -3.93 -2.26
CA SER A 245 -23.08 -4.81 -1.13
C SER A 245 -21.99 -5.82 -0.82
N ASP A 246 -21.18 -6.21 -1.81
CA ASP A 246 -20.12 -7.21 -1.62
C ASP A 246 -18.98 -6.64 -0.78
N CYS A 247 -18.79 -5.31 -0.82
CA CYS A 247 -17.79 -4.59 -0.03
C CYS A 247 -18.38 -3.97 1.25
N HIS A 248 -19.67 -3.63 1.26
CA HIS A 248 -20.32 -2.90 2.35
C HIS A 248 -21.29 -3.75 3.21
N SER A 249 -21.23 -5.08 3.12
CA SER A 249 -21.97 -6.02 3.99
C SER A 249 -21.12 -6.56 5.15
N THR A 250 -21.76 -7.22 6.12
CA THR A 250 -21.08 -7.78 7.32
C THR A 250 -19.97 -8.78 7.00
N ASN A 251 -20.14 -9.55 5.91
CA ASN A 251 -19.13 -10.48 5.40
C ASN A 251 -18.58 -9.93 4.09
N SER A 252 -17.89 -8.79 4.18
CA SER A 252 -17.42 -8.08 3.00
C SER A 252 -16.10 -8.60 2.46
N ILE A 253 -15.89 -8.35 1.18
CA ILE A 253 -14.60 -8.46 0.49
C ILE A 253 -13.51 -7.68 1.23
N LEU A 254 -13.82 -6.46 1.71
CA LEU A 254 -12.88 -5.64 2.45
C LEU A 254 -12.34 -6.33 3.70
N ARG A 255 -13.19 -7.07 4.42
CA ARG A 255 -12.79 -7.82 5.63
C ARG A 255 -11.80 -8.95 5.30
N SER A 256 -12.01 -9.63 4.19
CA SER A 256 -11.19 -10.77 3.76
C SER A 256 -9.92 -10.36 3.01
N LYS A 257 -9.77 -9.08 2.65
CA LYS A 257 -8.66 -8.58 1.86
C LYS A 257 -8.01 -7.36 2.51
N LEU A 258 -8.54 -6.14 2.29
CA LEU A 258 -7.97 -4.89 2.82
C LEU A 258 -7.70 -4.92 4.33
N TYR A 259 -8.61 -5.48 5.13
CA TYR A 259 -8.51 -5.53 6.59
C TYR A 259 -8.05 -6.91 7.13
N LYS A 260 -7.55 -7.81 6.26
CA LYS A 260 -7.23 -9.20 6.63
C LYS A 260 -6.23 -9.29 7.80
N TYR A 261 -5.20 -8.45 7.80
CA TYR A 261 -4.17 -8.44 8.85
C TYR A 261 -4.73 -8.06 10.22
N THR A 262 -5.61 -7.06 10.29
CA THR A 262 -6.22 -6.64 11.56
C THR A 262 -7.19 -7.70 12.10
N VAL A 263 -7.89 -8.41 11.21
CA VAL A 263 -8.84 -9.48 11.58
C VAL A 263 -8.12 -10.74 12.08
N MET A 264 -6.95 -11.08 11.55
CA MET A 264 -6.17 -12.23 11.99
C MET A 264 -5.64 -12.05 13.42
N GLU A 265 -5.21 -10.84 13.77
CA GLU A 265 -4.63 -10.50 15.08
C GLU A 265 -5.72 -10.22 16.14
N SER A 266 -6.85 -9.62 15.75
CA SER A 266 -7.98 -9.41 16.69
C SER A 266 -8.68 -10.71 17.14
N ARG A 267 -8.37 -11.86 16.52
CA ARG A 267 -8.86 -13.18 16.97
C ARG A 267 -8.07 -13.72 18.15
N THR A 268 -6.84 -13.25 18.37
CA THR A 268 -5.99 -13.66 19.50
C THR A 268 -6.27 -12.87 20.78
N ASP A 269 -6.73 -11.63 20.67
CA ASP A 269 -7.13 -10.80 21.82
C ASP A 269 -8.65 -10.73 22.00
N GLN A 270 -9.11 -11.43 23.03
CA GLN A 270 -10.42 -11.36 23.70
C GLN A 270 -11.58 -10.67 22.94
N GLY A 271 -12.39 -11.47 22.26
CA GLY A 271 -13.86 -11.32 22.22
C GLY A 271 -14.47 -10.06 21.57
N TYR A 272 -13.68 -9.12 21.05
CA TYR A 272 -14.19 -7.91 20.41
C TYR A 272 -14.33 -8.10 18.90
N TYR A 273 -15.55 -8.41 18.47
CA TYR A 273 -15.89 -8.61 17.06
C TYR A 273 -15.91 -7.33 16.18
N ASN A 274 -15.57 -6.14 16.69
CA ASN A 274 -16.04 -4.90 16.06
C ASN A 274 -15.11 -3.66 16.08
N SER A 275 -13.95 -3.62 16.73
CA SER A 275 -13.21 -2.33 16.86
C SER A 275 -12.64 -1.81 15.53
N VAL A 276 -12.19 -2.70 14.65
CA VAL A 276 -11.57 -2.34 13.35
C VAL A 276 -12.61 -1.86 12.33
N ILE A 277 -13.78 -2.51 12.30
CA ILE A 277 -14.86 -2.19 11.34
C ILE A 277 -15.64 -0.94 11.78
N LEU A 278 -15.72 -0.64 13.08
CA LEU A 278 -16.49 0.52 13.58
C LEU A 278 -15.88 1.89 13.22
N ASN A 279 -14.55 1.98 13.03
CA ASN A 279 -13.88 3.28 12.85
C ASN A 279 -13.39 3.57 11.42
N GLU A 280 -13.09 2.55 10.60
CA GLU A 280 -12.44 2.77 9.30
C GLU A 280 -13.27 2.34 8.07
N ALA A 281 -14.28 1.49 8.24
CA ALA A 281 -15.12 1.02 7.14
C ALA A 281 -16.61 1.17 7.46
N TYR A 282 -17.32 2.02 6.72
CA TYR A 282 -18.78 2.04 6.81
C TYR A 282 -19.35 0.74 6.25
N VAL A 283 -19.85 -0.13 7.14
CA VAL A 283 -20.51 -1.39 6.78
C VAL A 283 -21.98 -1.31 7.15
N ILE A 284 -22.85 -1.54 6.16
CA ILE A 284 -24.30 -1.53 6.31
C ILE A 284 -24.67 -2.68 7.26
N GLY A 285 -25.15 -2.33 8.45
CA GLY A 285 -25.56 -3.30 9.47
C GLY A 285 -24.51 -3.58 10.56
N ALA A 286 -23.21 -3.34 10.32
CA ALA A 286 -22.19 -3.52 11.36
C ALA A 286 -22.07 -2.32 12.31
N ASN A 287 -22.40 -1.11 11.83
CA ASN A 287 -22.54 0.09 12.67
C ASN A 287 -23.87 0.16 13.46
N ARG A 288 -24.61 -0.96 13.56
CA ARG A 288 -25.83 -1.01 14.38
C ARG A 288 -25.44 -1.14 15.86
N ASN A 289 -25.77 -0.12 16.63
CA ASN A 289 -25.64 -0.19 18.09
C ASN A 289 -26.63 -1.23 18.65
N LYS A 290 -26.09 -2.28 19.29
CA LYS A 290 -26.88 -3.38 19.88
C LYS A 290 -27.93 -2.87 20.86
N TYR A 291 -27.61 -1.85 21.65
CA TYR A 291 -28.53 -1.25 22.62
C TYR A 291 -29.69 -0.53 21.93
N LEU A 292 -29.43 0.19 20.83
CA LEU A 292 -30.49 0.85 20.06
C LEU A 292 -31.42 -0.17 19.38
N ASN A 293 -30.89 -1.30 18.89
CA ASN A 293 -31.72 -2.37 18.34
C ASN A 293 -32.63 -2.99 19.41
N ILE A 294 -32.08 -3.30 20.59
CA ILE A 294 -32.85 -3.85 21.72
C ILE A 294 -33.92 -2.85 22.17
N LEU A 295 -33.56 -1.57 22.28
CA LEU A 295 -34.48 -0.49 22.64
C LEU A 295 -35.60 -0.34 21.60
N SER A 296 -35.28 -0.39 20.30
CA SER A 296 -36.27 -0.34 19.22
C SER A 296 -37.24 -1.53 19.29
N LEU A 297 -36.75 -2.74 19.56
CA LEU A 297 -37.58 -3.93 19.76
C LEU A 297 -38.48 -3.80 21.00
N ALA A 298 -37.94 -3.26 22.10
CA ALA A 298 -38.71 -3.02 23.32
C ALA A 298 -39.82 -1.99 23.09
N ILE A 299 -39.53 -0.86 22.43
CA ILE A 299 -40.54 0.17 22.09
C ILE A 299 -41.61 -0.43 21.18
N PHE A 300 -41.22 -1.20 20.16
CA PHE A 300 -42.16 -1.85 19.26
C PHE A 300 -43.08 -2.84 20.01
N GLY A 301 -42.51 -3.65 20.90
CA GLY A 301 -43.28 -4.57 21.74
C GLY A 301 -44.25 -3.86 22.69
N LEU A 302 -43.80 -2.78 23.34
CA LEU A 302 -44.65 -1.95 24.21
C LEU A 302 -45.79 -1.29 23.43
N THR A 303 -45.52 -0.86 22.19
CA THR A 303 -46.54 -0.26 21.32
C THR A 303 -47.62 -1.28 20.96
N LEU A 304 -47.22 -2.49 20.53
CA LEU A 304 -48.16 -3.58 20.28
C LEU A 304 -48.98 -3.93 21.52
N LEU A 305 -48.34 -4.00 22.69
CA LEU A 305 -49.00 -4.31 23.94
C LEU A 305 -50.02 -3.23 24.34
N GLY A 306 -49.68 -1.95 24.15
CA GLY A 306 -50.60 -0.83 24.32
C GLY A 306 -51.82 -0.91 23.39
N ILE A 307 -51.60 -1.23 22.11
CA ILE A 307 -52.68 -1.45 21.13
C ILE A 307 -53.58 -2.61 21.56
N SER A 308 -53.00 -3.73 22.00
CA SER A 308 -53.75 -4.90 22.48
C SER A 308 -54.60 -4.56 23.70
N ILE A 309 -54.02 -3.91 24.72
CA ILE A 309 -54.77 -3.49 25.93
C ILE A 309 -55.91 -2.56 25.55
N HIS A 310 -55.66 -1.56 24.70
CA HIS A 310 -56.67 -0.62 24.27
C HIS A 310 -57.80 -1.31 23.50
N THR A 311 -57.47 -2.26 22.63
CA THR A 311 -58.44 -3.05 21.87
C THR A 311 -59.29 -3.92 22.79
N ILE A 312 -58.68 -4.60 23.77
CA ILE A 312 -59.38 -5.45 24.74
C ILE A 312 -60.33 -4.62 25.62
N THR A 313 -59.85 -3.50 26.19
CA THR A 313 -60.69 -2.60 27.00
C THR A 313 -61.86 -2.04 26.19
N ARG A 314 -61.64 -1.70 24.91
CA ARG A 314 -62.71 -1.25 24.02
C ARG A 314 -63.77 -2.33 23.75
N ILE A 315 -63.37 -3.60 23.65
CA ILE A 315 -64.30 -4.73 23.47
C ILE A 315 -65.10 -4.99 24.75
N ILE A 316 -64.45 -4.95 25.92
CA ILE A 316 -65.10 -5.19 27.22
C ILE A 316 -66.11 -4.07 27.55
N ASN A 317 -65.75 -2.80 27.31
CA ASN A 317 -66.63 -1.65 27.61
C ASN A 317 -67.72 -1.39 26.54
N LYS A 318 -67.80 -2.22 25.49
CA LYS A 318 -68.88 -2.18 24.49
C LYS A 318 -69.97 -3.24 24.74
N LYS A 319 -69.82 -4.08 25.76
CA LYS A 319 -70.93 -4.83 26.37
C LYS A 319 -71.65 -3.95 27.39
#